data_AF-A0A8C7GT14-F1
#
_entry.id   AF-A0A8C7GT14-F1
#
_cell.length_a   1.000
_cell.length_b   1.000
_cell.length_c   1.000
_cell.angle_alpha   90.00
_cell.angle_beta   90.00
_cell.angle_gamma   90.00
#
_symmetry.space_group_name_H-M   'P 1'
#
loop_
_entity.id
_entity.type
_entity.pdbx_description
1 polymer ?
#
loop_
_entity_poly.entity_id
_entity_poly.type
_entity_poly.pdbx_seq_one_letter_code
_entity_poly.pdbx_strand_id
1 'polypeptide(L)'
;RGRGGERRGRGGERRGRGGEGRGRGGEPPLLPSLVGEEAVSVGDEAVSLGDEAVRVGEEAVSVGEEAVSVGDEAVSVGDEAVSVGDEAVSVGDEAVSVGDEAVSVGDEAVSVGEEAVSVGDQAVRDEAVSVGDEAVTVGDEAVSVGDEAVSVGDEAVRVGEEAVSVGEEAVSVGDEAVSVGDEAVSVGDEAVSVGDELFIAETQRLTFTK
;
A
#
# COMPACT_ATOMS: atom_id res chain seq x y z
N ARG A 1 76.43 0.03 -45.39
CA ARG A 1 75.69 -1.26 -45.34
C ARG A 1 74.92 -1.22 -44.02
N GLY A 2 73.68 -0.74 -43.99
CA GLY A 2 72.43 -1.53 -43.97
C GLY A 2 72.14 -2.04 -42.54
N ARG A 3 70.96 -2.00 -41.92
CA ARG A 3 69.57 -1.67 -42.29
C ARG A 3 68.75 -1.53 -41.00
N GLY A 4 67.67 -0.71 -41.03
CA GLY A 4 66.33 -0.95 -40.43
C GLY A 4 66.19 -1.00 -38.90
N GLY A 5 65.05 -0.67 -38.28
CA GLY A 5 63.72 -0.21 -38.67
C GLY A 5 62.95 0.05 -37.36
N GLU A 6 62.26 1.19 -37.22
CA GLU A 6 60.79 1.30 -37.14
C GLU A 6 60.17 1.03 -35.75
N ARG A 7 59.59 2.08 -35.09
CA ARG A 7 58.13 2.39 -34.93
C ARG A 7 57.44 1.44 -33.91
N ARG A 8 56.47 1.79 -33.05
CA ARG A 8 55.66 2.98 -32.66
C ARG A 8 54.74 2.51 -31.50
N GLY A 9 54.20 3.46 -30.71
CA GLY A 9 52.93 3.32 -29.94
C GLY A 9 53.13 3.38 -28.41
N ARG A 10 52.93 4.50 -27.71
CA ARG A 10 51.71 5.27 -27.31
C ARG A 10 50.81 4.58 -26.27
N GLY A 11 50.57 5.31 -25.18
CA GLY A 11 49.56 5.11 -24.13
C GLY A 11 50.25 5.15 -22.77
N GLY A 12 50.20 6.19 -21.94
CA GLY A 12 49.19 7.22 -21.73
C GLY A 12 48.85 7.25 -20.25
N GLU A 13 49.85 7.43 -19.38
CA GLU A 13 49.69 7.46 -17.91
C GLU A 13 49.04 8.79 -17.48
N ARG A 14 47.78 8.75 -17.05
CA ARG A 14 47.17 9.86 -16.31
C ARG A 14 47.39 9.63 -14.82
N ARG A 15 48.31 10.42 -14.27
CA ARG A 15 48.60 10.52 -12.84
C ARG A 15 47.50 11.34 -12.15
N GLY A 16 46.73 10.71 -11.28
CA GLY A 16 45.89 11.38 -10.29
C GLY A 16 46.73 11.82 -9.10
N ARG A 17 46.79 13.14 -8.85
CA ARG A 17 47.49 13.76 -7.71
C ARG A 17 46.72 13.53 -6.41
N GLY A 18 47.47 13.37 -5.32
CA GLY A 18 46.94 13.31 -3.97
C GLY A 18 46.47 14.65 -3.41
N GLY A 19 45.72 14.54 -2.33
CA GLY A 19 45.38 15.59 -1.38
C GLY A 19 45.09 14.94 -0.03
N GLU A 20 45.94 15.21 0.96
CA GLU A 20 45.75 14.80 2.35
C GLU A 20 44.72 15.70 3.03
N GLY A 21 43.80 15.11 3.79
CA GLY A 21 42.89 15.83 4.68
C GLY A 21 42.48 14.92 5.83
N ARG A 22 43.12 15.09 7.00
CA ARG A 22 42.69 14.48 8.26
C ARG A 22 41.60 15.36 8.87
N GLY A 23 40.41 14.79 9.14
CA GLY A 23 39.37 15.50 9.89
C GLY A 23 38.11 14.67 10.14
N ARG A 24 37.97 14.22 11.40
CA ARG A 24 36.73 13.85 12.13
C ARG A 24 35.96 12.62 11.65
N GLY A 25 35.81 11.65 12.54
CA GLY A 25 34.95 10.48 12.36
C GLY A 25 33.47 10.88 12.37
N GLY A 26 32.92 11.08 11.18
CA GLY A 26 31.57 10.62 10.90
C GLY A 26 31.68 9.20 10.37
N GLU A 27 30.77 8.32 10.78
CA GLU A 27 30.52 7.10 10.01
C GLU A 27 30.36 7.47 8.52
N PRO A 28 30.90 6.68 7.59
CA PRO A 28 30.62 6.95 6.18
C PRO A 28 29.10 6.95 6.01
N PRO A 29 28.50 7.94 5.32
CA PRO A 29 27.08 7.89 5.01
C PRO A 29 26.80 6.53 4.37
N LEU A 30 25.82 5.80 4.90
CA LEU A 30 25.44 4.50 4.37
C LEU A 30 24.93 4.74 2.96
N LEU A 31 25.73 4.32 1.99
CA LEU A 31 25.40 4.53 0.59
C LEU A 31 24.12 3.76 0.27
N PRO A 32 23.26 4.29 -0.62
CA PRO A 32 22.08 3.59 -1.09
C PRO A 32 22.45 2.19 -1.57
N SER A 33 21.75 1.18 -1.08
CA SER A 33 21.88 -0.19 -1.60
C SER A 33 21.05 -0.27 -2.88
N LEU A 34 21.72 -0.47 -4.01
CA LEU A 34 21.15 -0.45 -5.37
C LEU A 34 21.47 -1.77 -6.08
N VAL A 35 20.44 -2.50 -6.50
CA VAL A 35 20.56 -3.70 -7.36
C VAL A 35 19.44 -3.69 -8.39
N GLY A 36 19.79 -3.59 -9.67
CA GLY A 36 18.83 -3.55 -10.78
C GLY A 36 19.32 -2.66 -11.93
N GLU A 37 18.83 -2.90 -13.15
CA GLU A 37 19.03 -1.98 -14.27
C GLU A 37 18.17 -0.73 -14.06
N GLU A 38 18.72 0.45 -14.32
CA GLU A 38 18.02 1.75 -14.24
C GLU A 38 17.41 2.15 -12.87
N ALA A 39 17.67 1.38 -11.81
CA ALA A 39 17.21 1.67 -10.45
C ALA A 39 17.66 3.07 -9.96
N VAL A 40 16.72 3.80 -9.34
CA VAL A 40 16.92 5.16 -8.82
C VAL A 40 16.78 5.17 -7.30
N SER A 41 17.69 5.87 -6.65
CA SER A 41 17.80 5.87 -5.19
C SER A 41 18.23 7.22 -4.66
N VAL A 42 17.32 7.88 -3.95
CA VAL A 42 17.55 9.17 -3.30
C VAL A 42 17.11 9.09 -1.84
N GLY A 43 17.99 9.50 -0.91
CA GLY A 43 17.78 9.42 0.54
C GLY A 43 18.82 8.55 1.25
N ASP A 44 19.01 8.80 2.54
CA ASP A 44 19.91 8.04 3.41
C ASP A 44 19.29 6.67 3.74
N GLU A 45 20.14 5.64 3.92
CA GLU A 45 19.77 4.26 4.35
C GLU A 45 18.80 3.48 3.46
N ALA A 46 18.34 4.09 2.38
CA ALA A 46 17.30 3.52 1.56
C ALA A 46 17.81 2.35 0.67
N VAL A 47 16.88 1.50 0.21
CA VAL A 47 17.14 0.21 -0.47
C VAL A 47 16.32 0.09 -1.76
N SER A 48 16.95 -0.11 -2.91
CA SER A 48 16.28 -0.42 -4.20
C SER A 48 16.78 -1.75 -4.75
N LEU A 49 15.87 -2.70 -4.93
CA LEU A 49 16.15 -4.04 -5.44
C LEU A 49 15.14 -4.41 -6.53
N GLY A 50 15.51 -4.28 -7.79
CA GLY A 50 14.66 -4.57 -8.93
C GLY A 50 15.01 -3.70 -10.13
N ASP A 51 14.70 -4.19 -11.34
CA ASP A 51 14.87 -3.40 -12.55
C ASP A 51 13.85 -2.25 -12.53
N GLU A 52 14.31 -1.05 -12.90
CA GLU A 52 13.50 0.18 -12.92
C GLU A 52 12.90 0.60 -11.54
N ALA A 53 13.31 -0.03 -10.44
CA ALA A 53 12.84 0.34 -9.10
C ALA A 53 13.26 1.77 -8.72
N VAL A 54 12.31 2.57 -8.22
CA VAL A 54 12.49 3.98 -7.88
C VAL A 54 12.19 4.22 -6.41
N ARG A 55 13.12 4.88 -5.70
CA ARG A 55 12.82 5.41 -4.37
C ARG A 55 13.31 6.81 -4.11
N VAL A 56 12.55 7.55 -3.33
CA VAL A 56 12.83 8.92 -2.90
C VAL A 56 12.34 9.13 -1.47
N GLY A 57 13.27 9.15 -0.51
CA GLY A 57 13.00 9.36 0.91
C GLY A 57 14.07 8.76 1.81
N GLU A 58 14.19 9.24 3.05
CA GLU A 58 15.03 8.62 4.08
C GLU A 58 14.45 7.24 4.43
N GLU A 59 15.30 6.22 4.58
CA GLU A 59 14.92 4.85 4.94
C GLU A 59 13.90 4.15 3.99
N ALA A 60 13.55 4.75 2.85
CA ALA A 60 12.63 4.18 1.87
C ALA A 60 13.14 2.87 1.24
N VAL A 61 12.22 1.94 0.96
CA VAL A 61 12.53 0.58 0.47
C VAL A 61 11.66 0.22 -0.72
N SER A 62 12.25 0.00 -1.89
CA SER A 62 11.56 -0.54 -3.08
C SER A 62 12.16 -1.87 -3.51
N VAL A 63 11.35 -2.92 -3.55
CA VAL A 63 11.76 -4.28 -3.90
C VAL A 63 10.78 -4.88 -4.90
N GLY A 64 11.20 -5.07 -6.15
CA GLY A 64 10.37 -5.55 -7.26
C GLY A 64 10.71 -4.84 -8.57
N GLU A 65 10.35 -5.44 -9.70
CA GLU A 65 10.39 -4.77 -11.01
C GLU A 65 9.45 -3.55 -10.97
N GLU A 66 9.91 -2.39 -11.43
CA GLU A 66 9.14 -1.14 -11.45
C GLU A 66 8.55 -0.68 -10.09
N ALA A 67 9.01 -1.23 -8.95
CA ALA A 67 8.53 -0.84 -7.63
C ALA A 67 8.89 0.62 -7.28
N VAL A 68 7.95 1.38 -6.73
CA VAL A 68 8.08 2.83 -6.47
C VAL A 68 7.77 3.19 -5.02
N SER A 69 8.74 3.72 -4.27
CA SER A 69 8.53 4.22 -2.90
C SER A 69 8.93 5.69 -2.76
N VAL A 70 7.96 6.57 -2.48
CA VAL A 70 8.17 8.02 -2.38
C VAL A 70 7.61 8.53 -1.05
N GLY A 71 8.52 8.97 -0.17
CA GLY A 71 8.20 9.36 1.22
C GLY A 71 9.28 8.82 2.16
N ASP A 72 9.42 9.44 3.32
CA ASP A 72 10.31 8.93 4.37
C ASP A 72 9.72 7.62 4.93
N GLU A 73 10.55 6.60 5.14
CA GLU A 73 10.15 5.26 5.59
C GLU A 73 9.13 4.53 4.68
N ALA A 74 8.88 5.03 3.46
CA ALA A 74 7.97 4.40 2.50
C ALA A 74 8.51 3.04 2.01
N VAL A 75 7.65 2.01 1.97
CA VAL A 75 8.00 0.63 1.63
C VAL A 75 7.12 0.10 0.51
N SER A 76 7.70 -0.35 -0.59
CA SER A 76 7.01 -1.02 -1.69
C SER A 76 7.69 -2.36 -1.99
N VAL A 77 6.95 -3.45 -1.87
CA VAL A 77 7.46 -4.82 -2.05
C VAL A 77 6.51 -5.61 -2.95
N GLY A 78 6.93 -5.90 -4.18
CA GLY A 78 6.13 -6.52 -5.23
C GLY A 78 6.46 -5.89 -6.58
N ASP A 79 6.16 -6.61 -7.66
CA ASP A 79 6.31 -6.05 -9.00
C ASP A 79 5.23 -4.97 -9.22
N GLU A 80 5.62 -3.82 -9.76
CA GLU A 80 4.75 -2.64 -9.95
C GLU A 80 4.13 -2.08 -8.65
N ALA A 81 4.62 -2.46 -7.45
CA ALA A 81 4.11 -1.95 -6.18
C ALA A 81 4.46 -0.47 -5.97
N VAL A 82 3.51 0.35 -5.50
CA VAL A 82 3.63 1.80 -5.39
C VAL A 82 3.23 2.31 -4.00
N SER A 83 4.16 2.90 -3.26
CA SER A 83 3.91 3.59 -1.99
C SER A 83 4.26 5.07 -2.10
N VAL A 84 3.30 5.95 -1.86
CA VAL A 84 3.47 7.41 -1.93
C VAL A 84 2.89 8.06 -0.67
N GLY A 85 3.78 8.57 0.19
CA GLY A 85 3.45 9.11 1.51
C GLY A 85 4.52 8.71 2.52
N ASP A 86 4.64 9.46 3.60
CA ASP A 86 5.54 9.09 4.71
C ASP A 86 4.98 7.84 5.40
N GLU A 87 5.83 6.87 5.73
CA GLU A 87 5.46 5.56 6.32
C GLU A 87 4.46 4.73 5.47
N ALA A 88 4.22 5.08 4.21
CA ALA A 88 3.32 4.34 3.31
C ALA A 88 3.88 2.95 2.96
N VAL A 89 3.05 1.91 3.03
CA VAL A 89 3.44 0.51 2.83
C VAL A 89 2.58 -0.15 1.76
N SER A 90 3.20 -0.74 0.74
CA SER A 90 2.54 -1.55 -0.29
C SER A 90 3.25 -2.88 -0.41
N VAL A 91 2.52 -3.99 -0.22
CA VAL A 91 3.08 -5.34 -0.24
C VAL A 91 2.19 -6.24 -1.08
N GLY A 92 2.65 -6.63 -2.26
CA GLY A 92 1.91 -7.38 -3.26
C GLY A 92 2.20 -6.87 -4.67
N ASP A 93 1.95 -7.69 -5.68
CA ASP A 93 2.12 -7.25 -7.07
C ASP A 93 1.01 -6.22 -7.41
N GLU A 94 1.36 -5.12 -8.06
CA GLU A 94 0.45 -4.00 -8.38
C GLU A 94 -0.24 -3.35 -7.15
N ALA A 95 0.26 -3.57 -5.93
CA ALA A 95 -0.28 -2.96 -4.71
C ALA A 95 0.01 -1.45 -4.65
N VAL A 96 -0.96 -0.62 -4.25
CA VAL A 96 -0.88 0.83 -4.30
C VAL A 96 -1.34 1.49 -2.99
N SER A 97 -0.41 2.09 -2.25
CA SER A 97 -0.69 2.95 -1.09
C SER A 97 -0.38 4.42 -1.40
N VAL A 98 -1.37 5.30 -1.25
CA VAL A 98 -1.24 6.74 -1.47
C VAL A 98 -1.81 7.50 -0.27
N GLY A 99 -0.93 8.09 0.52
CA GLY A 99 -1.26 8.78 1.77
C GLY A 99 -0.20 8.47 2.84
N ASP A 100 -0.09 9.35 3.82
CA ASP A 100 0.80 9.10 4.97
C ASP A 100 0.23 7.95 5.80
N GLU A 101 1.09 7.03 6.26
CA GLU A 101 0.72 5.81 6.99
C GLU A 101 -0.26 4.87 6.24
N ALA A 102 -0.47 5.06 4.93
CA ALA A 102 -1.35 4.21 4.13
C ALA A 102 -0.74 2.82 3.92
N VAL A 103 -1.53 1.75 4.08
CA VAL A 103 -1.09 0.35 4.02
C VAL A 103 -1.94 -0.44 3.03
N SER A 104 -1.32 -1.07 2.04
CA SER A 104 -1.96 -1.98 1.08
C SER A 104 -1.23 -3.32 1.09
N VAL A 105 -1.96 -4.40 1.35
CA VAL A 105 -1.40 -5.76 1.42
C VAL A 105 -2.24 -6.72 0.59
N GLY A 106 -1.62 -7.35 -0.40
CA GLY A 106 -2.28 -8.22 -1.37
C GLY A 106 -1.98 -7.76 -2.79
N ASP A 107 -2.18 -8.66 -3.75
CA ASP A 107 -2.05 -8.33 -5.17
C ASP A 107 -3.19 -7.38 -5.56
N GLU A 108 -2.89 -6.34 -6.33
CA GLU A 108 -3.85 -5.29 -6.76
C GLU A 108 -4.54 -4.52 -5.60
N ALA A 109 -4.08 -4.67 -4.35
CA ALA A 109 -4.65 -3.96 -3.20
C ALA A 109 -4.39 -2.44 -3.28
N VAL A 110 -5.39 -1.62 -2.96
CA VAL A 110 -5.32 -0.16 -3.08
C VAL A 110 -5.80 0.53 -1.81
N SER A 111 -4.93 1.34 -1.20
CA SER A 111 -5.25 2.26 -0.11
C SER A 111 -4.99 3.70 -0.52
N VAL A 112 -6.01 4.56 -0.43
CA VAL A 112 -5.89 5.99 -0.76
C VAL A 112 -6.46 6.85 0.36
N GLY A 113 -5.61 7.55 1.10
CA GLY A 113 -5.98 8.36 2.28
C GLY A 113 -4.90 8.29 3.36
N GLU A 114 -4.89 9.23 4.29
CA GLU A 114 -4.09 9.15 5.51
C GLU A 114 -4.55 7.94 6.35
N GLU A 115 -3.64 7.14 6.89
CA GLU A 115 -3.94 5.96 7.73
C GLU A 115 -4.86 4.90 7.05
N ALA A 116 -5.06 4.94 5.73
CA ALA A 116 -5.93 4.02 5.01
C ALA A 116 -5.32 2.61 4.92
N VAL A 117 -6.10 1.57 5.22
CA VAL A 117 -5.63 0.17 5.24
C VAL A 117 -6.47 -0.72 4.33
N SER A 118 -5.84 -1.38 3.36
CA SER A 118 -6.44 -2.40 2.50
C SER A 118 -5.68 -3.71 2.62
N VAL A 119 -6.42 -4.79 2.80
CA VAL A 119 -5.92 -6.16 2.74
C VAL A 119 -6.80 -6.94 1.77
N GLY A 120 -6.29 -7.17 0.56
CA GLY A 120 -6.97 -7.90 -0.51
C GLY A 120 -7.49 -7.04 -1.66
N ASP A 121 -8.13 -5.90 -1.37
CA ASP A 121 -8.78 -5.09 -2.42
C ASP A 121 -8.71 -3.58 -2.13
N GLN A 122 -9.81 -2.87 -1.88
CA GLN A 122 -9.83 -1.39 -1.94
C GLN A 122 -10.27 -0.70 -0.64
N ALA A 123 -9.46 0.25 -0.14
CA ALA A 123 -9.80 1.22 0.90
C ALA A 123 -9.55 2.65 0.40
N VAL A 124 -10.58 3.49 0.39
CA VAL A 124 -10.53 4.85 -0.13
C VAL A 124 -11.08 5.81 0.92
N ARG A 125 -10.31 6.86 1.23
CA ARG A 125 -10.45 7.88 2.28
C ARG A 125 -9.57 7.65 3.50
N ASP A 126 -9.49 8.70 4.32
CA ASP A 126 -8.70 8.75 5.53
C ASP A 126 -9.26 7.75 6.55
N GLU A 127 -8.36 7.02 7.22
CA GLU A 127 -8.66 5.99 8.22
C GLU A 127 -9.59 4.84 7.72
N ALA A 128 -9.79 4.71 6.41
CA ALA A 128 -10.63 3.66 5.82
C ALA A 128 -9.95 2.29 5.95
N VAL A 129 -10.67 1.28 6.42
CA VAL A 129 -10.15 -0.10 6.57
C VAL A 129 -10.95 -1.05 5.70
N SER A 130 -10.30 -1.77 4.78
CA SER A 130 -10.87 -2.85 3.95
C SER A 130 -10.10 -4.15 4.11
N VAL A 131 -10.78 -5.23 4.46
CA VAL A 131 -10.17 -6.56 4.66
C VAL A 131 -11.08 -7.62 4.05
N GLY A 132 -10.60 -8.29 3.01
CA GLY A 132 -11.31 -9.36 2.29
C GLY A 132 -11.04 -9.31 0.79
N ASP A 133 -11.27 -10.43 0.11
CA ASP A 133 -11.24 -10.47 -1.35
C ASP A 133 -12.44 -9.66 -1.88
N GLU A 134 -12.25 -8.78 -2.86
CA GLU A 134 -13.31 -7.94 -3.45
C GLU A 134 -13.99 -6.98 -2.43
N ALA A 135 -13.36 -6.69 -1.29
CA ALA A 135 -13.90 -5.79 -0.28
C ALA A 135 -13.67 -4.30 -0.62
N VAL A 136 -14.72 -3.48 -0.58
CA VAL A 136 -14.64 -2.05 -0.95
C VAL A 136 -15.04 -1.10 0.19
N THR A 137 -14.12 -0.27 0.68
CA THR A 137 -14.39 0.79 1.67
C THR A 137 -14.29 2.17 1.05
N VAL A 138 -15.32 2.99 1.20
CA VAL A 138 -15.32 4.39 0.75
C VAL A 138 -15.95 5.28 1.82
N GLY A 139 -15.16 6.03 2.56
CA GLY A 139 -15.63 6.93 3.60
C GLY A 139 -14.58 7.14 4.68
N ASP A 140 -14.58 8.32 5.30
CA ASP A 140 -13.65 8.63 6.37
C ASP A 140 -13.98 7.71 7.59
N GLU A 141 -12.98 7.07 8.20
CA GLU A 141 -13.14 6.09 9.30
C GLU A 141 -14.05 4.87 8.99
N ALA A 142 -14.36 4.60 7.72
CA ALA A 142 -15.22 3.48 7.32
C ALA A 142 -14.49 2.13 7.45
N VAL A 143 -15.24 1.07 7.80
CA VAL A 143 -14.68 -0.26 8.09
C VAL A 143 -15.44 -1.36 7.38
N SER A 144 -14.68 -2.32 6.91
CA SER A 144 -15.09 -3.31 5.94
C SER A 144 -14.36 -4.62 6.13
N VAL A 145 -15.06 -5.63 6.64
CA VAL A 145 -14.44 -6.93 6.93
C VAL A 145 -15.29 -8.06 6.36
N GLY A 146 -14.74 -8.81 5.42
CA GLY A 146 -15.39 -9.94 4.73
C GLY A 146 -15.24 -9.85 3.22
N ASP A 147 -15.33 -10.99 2.56
CA ASP A 147 -15.26 -11.07 1.10
C ASP A 147 -16.49 -10.43 0.47
N GLU A 148 -16.32 -9.73 -0.66
CA GLU A 148 -17.36 -9.00 -1.41
C GLU A 148 -18.14 -7.95 -0.63
N ALA A 149 -17.74 -7.65 0.60
CA ALA A 149 -18.49 -6.74 1.43
C ALA A 149 -18.24 -5.29 0.95
N VAL A 150 -19.18 -4.35 1.18
CA VAL A 150 -19.13 -2.95 0.72
C VAL A 150 -19.58 -1.91 1.77
N SER A 151 -18.72 -0.94 2.14
CA SER A 151 -19.03 0.15 3.08
C SER A 151 -18.87 1.47 2.37
N VAL A 152 -19.94 2.26 2.34
CA VAL A 152 -19.96 3.57 1.68
C VAL A 152 -20.61 4.61 2.58
N GLY A 153 -19.82 5.55 3.07
CA GLY A 153 -20.24 6.57 4.03
C GLY A 153 -19.23 6.71 5.15
N ASP A 154 -19.17 7.91 5.74
CA ASP A 154 -18.26 8.17 6.86
C ASP A 154 -18.72 7.35 8.07
N GLU A 155 -17.77 6.75 8.80
CA GLU A 155 -18.01 5.85 9.94
C GLU A 155 -18.90 4.61 9.61
N ALA A 156 -19.09 4.26 8.33
CA ALA A 156 -19.87 3.09 7.93
C ALA A 156 -19.12 1.79 8.27
N VAL A 157 -19.76 0.85 8.95
CA VAL A 157 -19.14 -0.40 9.44
C VAL A 157 -19.89 -1.62 8.95
N ARG A 158 -19.19 -2.52 8.26
CA ARG A 158 -19.70 -3.86 7.93
C ARG A 158 -18.78 -4.99 8.37
N VAL A 159 -19.40 -6.10 8.76
CA VAL A 159 -18.71 -7.36 9.09
C VAL A 159 -19.55 -8.53 8.59
N GLY A 160 -19.05 -9.28 7.60
CA GLY A 160 -19.72 -10.44 7.01
C GLY A 160 -19.39 -10.58 5.53
N GLU A 161 -19.56 -11.79 4.98
CA GLU A 161 -19.48 -12.04 3.53
C GLU A 161 -20.65 -11.33 2.82
N GLU A 162 -20.40 -10.64 1.71
CA GLU A 162 -21.41 -9.90 0.93
C GLU A 162 -22.21 -8.84 1.74
N ALA A 163 -21.73 -8.42 2.92
CA ALA A 163 -22.42 -7.43 3.75
C ALA A 163 -22.30 -6.01 3.15
N VAL A 164 -23.36 -5.19 3.25
CA VAL A 164 -23.42 -3.86 2.62
C VAL A 164 -23.92 -2.79 3.59
N SER A 165 -23.08 -1.81 3.91
CA SER A 165 -23.44 -0.63 4.72
C SER A 165 -23.32 0.65 3.87
N VAL A 166 -24.42 1.37 3.67
CA VAL A 166 -24.45 2.60 2.87
C VAL A 166 -25.15 3.71 3.65
N GLY A 167 -24.40 4.74 4.04
CA GLY A 167 -24.87 5.86 4.87
C GLY A 167 -23.84 6.26 5.93
N GLU A 168 -23.97 7.47 6.46
CA GLU A 168 -23.16 7.91 7.62
C GLU A 168 -23.50 7.03 8.83
N GLU A 169 -22.51 6.50 9.54
CA GLU A 169 -22.70 5.61 10.70
C GLU A 169 -23.54 4.33 10.42
N ALA A 170 -23.70 3.91 9.16
CA ALA A 170 -24.46 2.70 8.82
C ALA A 170 -23.71 1.43 9.28
N VAL A 171 -24.43 0.48 9.90
CA VAL A 171 -23.84 -0.74 10.46
C VAL A 171 -24.52 -2.01 9.94
N SER A 172 -23.77 -2.91 9.30
CA SER A 172 -24.26 -4.23 8.86
C SER A 172 -23.40 -5.36 9.39
N VAL A 173 -23.96 -6.24 10.23
CA VAL A 173 -23.23 -7.36 10.82
C VAL A 173 -23.95 -8.68 10.54
N GLY A 174 -23.32 -9.56 9.77
CA GLY A 174 -23.89 -10.83 9.31
C GLY A 174 -23.65 -11.03 7.81
N ASP A 175 -23.68 -12.27 7.36
CA ASP A 175 -23.51 -12.58 5.94
C ASP A 175 -24.74 -12.07 5.17
N GLU A 176 -24.52 -11.40 4.03
CA GLU A 176 -25.57 -10.76 3.21
C GLU A 176 -26.40 -9.69 3.97
N ALA A 177 -25.90 -9.17 5.11
CA ALA A 177 -26.59 -8.12 5.86
C ALA A 177 -26.51 -6.77 5.13
N VAL A 178 -27.64 -6.05 5.05
CA VAL A 178 -27.75 -4.79 4.30
C VAL A 178 -28.31 -3.68 5.18
N SER A 179 -27.59 -2.56 5.30
CA SER A 179 -28.04 -1.33 5.96
C SER A 179 -27.92 -0.17 4.99
N VAL A 180 -29.04 0.49 4.68
CA VAL A 180 -29.06 1.64 3.76
C VAL A 180 -29.77 2.82 4.40
N GLY A 181 -29.03 3.90 4.65
CA GLY A 181 -29.49 5.10 5.35
C GLY A 181 -28.51 5.48 6.46
N ASP A 182 -28.52 6.74 6.84
CA ASP A 182 -27.71 7.22 7.95
C ASP A 182 -28.18 6.50 9.23
N GLU A 183 -27.23 6.05 10.05
CA GLU A 183 -27.46 5.36 11.33
C GLU A 183 -28.25 4.04 11.19
N ALA A 184 -28.40 3.49 9.98
CA ALA A 184 -29.12 2.25 9.73
C ALA A 184 -28.36 1.04 10.30
N VAL A 185 -29.05 0.17 11.05
CA VAL A 185 -28.43 -0.99 11.70
C VAL A 185 -29.13 -2.30 11.31
N SER A 186 -28.35 -3.24 10.77
CA SER A 186 -28.77 -4.61 10.45
C SER A 186 -27.85 -5.59 11.17
N VAL A 187 -28.42 -6.51 11.95
CA VAL A 187 -27.66 -7.54 12.67
C VAL A 187 -28.31 -8.90 12.46
N GLY A 188 -27.52 -9.83 11.93
CA GLY A 188 -27.92 -11.19 11.54
C GLY A 188 -27.77 -11.40 10.03
N ASP A 189 -27.64 -12.66 9.65
CA ASP A 189 -27.54 -13.05 8.24
C ASP A 189 -28.82 -12.63 7.50
N GLU A 190 -28.66 -12.12 6.28
CA GLU A 190 -29.73 -11.61 5.41
C GLU A 190 -30.58 -10.47 6.05
N ALA A 191 -30.12 -9.83 7.13
CA ALA A 191 -30.86 -8.76 7.79
C ALA A 191 -30.85 -7.49 6.92
N VAL A 192 -32.01 -6.86 6.73
CA VAL A 192 -32.15 -5.65 5.89
C VAL A 192 -32.80 -4.51 6.67
N SER A 193 -32.13 -3.37 6.71
CA SER A 193 -32.62 -2.10 7.24
C SER A 193 -32.51 -1.00 6.17
N VAL A 194 -33.56 -0.20 6.02
CA VAL A 194 -33.61 0.91 5.06
C VAL A 194 -34.26 2.13 5.70
N GLY A 195 -33.53 3.23 5.76
CA GLY A 195 -33.89 4.51 6.37
C GLY A 195 -33.28 4.72 7.76
N ASP A 196 -33.52 5.91 8.32
CA ASP A 196 -32.96 6.41 9.59
C ASP A 196 -33.37 5.61 10.86
N GLU A 197 -34.09 4.48 10.72
CA GLU A 197 -34.55 3.66 11.87
C GLU A 197 -34.54 2.14 11.61
N LEU A 198 -33.99 1.45 12.61
CA LEU A 198 -33.85 0.00 12.82
C LEU A 198 -35.08 -0.86 12.42
N PHE A 199 -34.91 -1.78 11.46
CA PHE A 199 -35.80 -2.94 11.25
C PHE A 199 -35.07 -4.22 11.65
N ILE A 200 -35.39 -4.79 12.82
CA ILE A 200 -34.93 -6.14 13.19
C ILE A 200 -35.76 -7.18 12.42
N ALA A 201 -35.15 -7.89 11.48
CA ALA A 201 -35.71 -9.11 10.90
C ALA A 201 -35.45 -10.29 11.86
N GLU A 202 -36.43 -10.67 12.67
CA GLU A 202 -36.37 -11.90 13.46
C GLU A 202 -36.33 -13.12 12.51
N THR A 203 -35.27 -13.94 12.59
CA THR A 203 -35.21 -15.25 11.93
C THR A 203 -36.41 -16.09 12.37
N GLN A 204 -37.36 -16.34 11.47
CA GLN A 204 -38.56 -17.12 11.80
C GLN A 204 -38.18 -18.56 12.16
N ARG A 205 -38.16 -18.88 13.46
CA ARG A 205 -38.16 -20.29 13.91
C ARG A 205 -39.57 -20.85 13.81
N LEU A 206 -39.93 -21.33 12.62
CA LEU A 206 -41.16 -22.08 12.34
C LEU A 206 -41.06 -23.49 12.96
N THR A 207 -41.26 -23.61 14.27
CA THR A 207 -41.55 -24.93 14.88
C THR A 207 -43.04 -25.24 14.75
N PHE A 208 -43.40 -26.04 13.74
CA PHE A 208 -44.71 -26.68 13.66
C PHE A 208 -44.91 -27.61 14.86
N THR A 209 -45.89 -27.30 15.70
CA THR A 209 -46.45 -28.26 16.66
C THR A 209 -47.45 -29.17 15.94
N LYS A 210 -47.42 -30.46 16.28
CA LYS A 210 -48.57 -31.35 16.13
C LYS A 210 -48.87 -31.98 17.46
#